data_AF-A0A964V5K3-F1
#
_entry.id   AF-A0A964V5K3-F1
#
_cell.length_a   1.000
_cell.length_b   1.000
_cell.length_c   1.000
_cell.angle_alpha   90.00
_cell.angle_beta   90.00
_cell.angle_gamma   90.00
#
_symmetry.space_group_name_H-M   'P 1'
#
loop_
_entity.id
_entity.type
_entity.pdbx_description
1 polymer ?
#
loop_
_entity_poly.entity_id
_entity_poly.type
_entity_poly.pdbx_seq_one_letter_code
_entity_poly.pdbx_strand_id
1 'polypeptide(L)'
;MGLFYLQSGAPIQLISVSVDTGATFAFRGREVVLEWPYFTSLGRTYDVSADGRRLLAVKTLDAAEGGAAPEITVVLNWFEEIRQRMGN
;
A
#
# COMPACT_ATOMS: atom_id res chain seq x y z
N MET A 1 -0.27 -8.51 15.32
CA MET A 1 0.24 -7.78 14.13
C MET A 1 -0.74 -8.02 12.98
N GLY A 2 -1.05 -7.03 12.15
CA GLY A 2 -2.00 -7.21 11.03
C GLY A 2 -1.31 -7.57 9.73
N LEU A 3 -1.71 -8.66 9.08
CA LEU A 3 -1.33 -9.00 7.71
C LEU A 3 -2.41 -8.50 6.76
N PHE A 4 -2.00 -7.76 5.73
CA PHE A 4 -2.87 -7.31 4.65
C PHE A 4 -2.41 -7.91 3.33
N TYR A 5 -3.33 -8.49 2.57
CA TYR A 5 -3.05 -9.04 1.24
C TYR A 5 -4.24 -8.90 0.29
N LEU A 6 -3.96 -8.82 -1.01
CA LEU A 6 -4.98 -8.92 -2.04
C LEU A 6 -5.28 -10.39 -2.33
N GLN A 7 -6.54 -10.76 -2.20
CA GLN A 7 -7.05 -12.05 -2.60
C GLN A 7 -7.62 -11.93 -4.01
N SER A 8 -7.07 -12.72 -4.95
CA SER A 8 -7.57 -12.81 -6.32
C SER A 8 -8.99 -13.37 -6.36
N GLY A 9 -9.81 -12.89 -7.29
CA GLY A 9 -11.20 -13.31 -7.47
C GLY A 9 -11.97 -12.32 -8.36
N ALA A 10 -13.27 -12.54 -8.48
CA ALA A 10 -14.21 -11.58 -9.07
C ALA A 10 -15.33 -11.32 -8.04
N PRO A 11 -15.16 -10.33 -7.12
CA PRO A 11 -14.15 -9.27 -7.12
C PRO A 11 -12.82 -9.64 -6.45
N ILE A 12 -11.76 -8.87 -6.74
CA ILE A 12 -10.51 -8.88 -5.96
C ILE A 12 -10.81 -8.19 -4.62
N GLN A 13 -10.26 -8.70 -3.52
CA GLN A 13 -10.55 -8.19 -2.17
C GLN A 13 -9.26 -7.90 -1.40
N LEU A 14 -9.23 -6.79 -0.67
CA LEU A 14 -8.21 -6.57 0.37
C LEU A 14 -8.65 -7.29 1.63
N ILE A 15 -7.83 -8.23 2.08
CA ILE A 15 -8.08 -9.04 3.27
C ILE A 15 -7.16 -8.58 4.39
N SER A 16 -7.72 -8.47 5.61
CA SER A 16 -6.95 -8.36 6.85
C SER A 16 -6.98 -9.68 7.61
N VAL A 17 -5.85 -10.03 8.23
CA VAL A 17 -5.71 -11.20 9.12
C VAL A 17 -4.89 -10.78 10.33
N SER A 18 -5.38 -11.10 11.52
CA SER A 18 -4.58 -10.98 12.74
C SER A 18 -3.57 -12.11 12.82
N VAL A 19 -2.31 -11.75 13.00
CA VAL A 19 -1.19 -12.68 13.18
C VAL A 19 -0.69 -12.56 14.63
N ASP A 20 -0.80 -13.67 15.34
CA ASP A 20 -0.16 -13.87 16.64
C ASP A 20 1.18 -14.56 16.44
N THR A 21 2.22 -13.96 16.99
CA THR A 21 3.60 -14.42 16.84
C THR A 21 4.10 -15.04 18.14
N GLY A 22 4.75 -16.21 18.05
CA GLY A 22 5.40 -16.90 19.16
C GLY A 22 6.39 -17.93 18.62
N ALA A 23 6.52 -19.09 19.28
CA ALA A 23 7.27 -20.23 18.71
C ALA A 23 6.64 -20.76 17.40
N THR A 24 5.35 -20.47 17.19
CA THR A 24 4.62 -20.70 15.95
C THR A 24 3.78 -19.47 15.61
N PHE A 25 3.36 -19.36 14.36
CA PHE A 25 2.40 -18.35 13.92
C PHE A 25 0.98 -18.88 14.03
N ALA A 26 0.07 -18.06 14.57
CA ALA A 26 -1.36 -18.31 14.50
C ALA A 26 -2.07 -17.18 13.76
N PHE A 27 -3.01 -17.54 12.89
CA PHE A 27 -3.77 -16.62 12.04
C PHE A 27 -5.24 -16.62 12.48
N ARG A 28 -5.82 -15.43 12.67
CA ARG A 28 -7.19 -15.27 13.19
C ARG A 28 -7.91 -14.11 12.53
N GLY A 29 -9.25 -14.13 12.61
CA GLY A 29 -10.09 -12.98 12.25
C GLY A 29 -9.87 -12.51 10.81
N ARG A 30 -9.98 -13.44 9.85
CA ARG A 30 -9.97 -13.08 8.42
C ARG A 30 -11.16 -12.16 8.13
N GLU A 31 -10.88 -10.97 7.61
CA GLU A 31 -11.89 -9.96 7.33
C GLU A 31 -11.67 -9.35 5.94
N VAL A 32 -12.76 -9.13 5.21
CA VAL A 32 -12.74 -8.33 3.98
C VAL A 32 -12.76 -6.86 4.37
N VAL A 33 -11.66 -6.17 4.11
CA VAL A 33 -11.54 -4.72 4.40
C VAL A 33 -12.30 -3.92 3.35
N LEU A 34 -12.12 -4.29 2.08
CA LEU A 34 -12.81 -3.69 0.93
C LEU A 34 -12.72 -4.59 -0.30
N GLU A 35 -13.69 -4.46 -1.20
CA GLU A 35 -13.58 -4.94 -2.58
C GLU A 35 -12.69 -3.97 -3.36
N TRP A 36 -11.65 -4.49 -4.02
CA TRP A 36 -10.55 -3.71 -4.56
C TRP A 36 -10.92 -2.95 -5.85
N PRO A 37 -11.06 -1.62 -5.82
CA PRO A 37 -11.42 -0.82 -6.99
C PRO A 37 -10.20 -0.18 -7.67
N TYR A 38 -8.98 -0.50 -7.21
CA TYR A 38 -7.74 0.15 -7.60
C TYR A 38 -6.96 -0.69 -8.61
N PHE A 39 -5.92 -0.09 -9.18
CA PHE A 39 -5.06 -0.74 -10.17
C PHE A 39 -4.38 -2.00 -9.60
N THR A 40 -4.32 -3.05 -10.42
CA THR A 40 -3.67 -4.32 -10.11
C THR A 40 -2.63 -4.67 -11.16
N SER A 41 -1.45 -5.10 -10.72
CA SER A 41 -0.41 -5.66 -11.58
C SER A 41 0.21 -6.89 -10.92
N LEU A 42 1.11 -7.57 -11.62
CA LEU A 42 1.99 -8.55 -10.98
C LEU A 42 2.88 -7.81 -9.96
N GLY A 43 2.75 -8.16 -8.68
CA GLY A 43 3.45 -7.50 -7.57
C GLY A 43 2.53 -6.67 -6.66
N ARG A 44 3.14 -5.98 -5.69
CA ARG A 44 2.43 -5.14 -4.71
C ARG A 44 2.22 -3.73 -5.30
N THR A 45 0.97 -3.36 -5.57
CA THR A 45 0.57 -2.02 -6.07
C THR A 45 -0.03 -1.10 -4.99
N TYR A 46 0.12 -1.49 -3.73
CA TYR A 46 -0.45 -0.80 -2.59
C TYR A 46 0.45 -0.95 -1.37
N ASP A 47 0.26 -0.09 -0.39
CA ASP A 47 0.88 -0.25 0.92
C ASP A 47 -0.09 0.12 2.03
N VAL A 48 0.06 -0.54 3.18
CA VAL A 48 -0.73 -0.27 4.37
C VAL A 48 0.23 0.14 5.47
N SER A 49 -0.03 1.28 6.11
CA SER A 49 0.80 1.75 7.21
C SER A 49 0.86 0.74 8.35
N ALA A 50 1.93 0.77 9.14
CA ALA A 50 2.14 -0.18 10.24
C ALA A 50 1.01 -0.20 11.29
N ASP A 51 0.28 0.91 11.43
CA ASP A 51 -0.90 1.03 12.31
C ASP A 51 -2.21 0.53 11.68
N GLY A 52 -2.20 0.13 10.41
CA GLY A 52 -3.36 -0.34 9.65
C GLY A 52 -4.37 0.74 9.28
N ARG A 53 -4.08 2.02 9.53
CA ARG A 53 -5.05 3.12 9.39
C ARG A 53 -4.99 3.88 8.07
N ARG A 54 -3.90 3.74 7.32
CA ARG A 54 -3.70 4.43 6.04
C ARG A 54 -3.41 3.41 4.96
N LEU A 55 -4.05 3.61 3.81
CA LEU A 55 -3.86 2.83 2.59
C LEU A 55 -3.32 3.75 1.50
N LEU A 56 -2.21 3.34 0.89
CA LEU A 56 -1.71 3.90 -0.36
C LEU A 56 -2.03 2.90 -1.48
N ALA A 57 -2.65 3.35 -2.56
CA ALA A 57 -2.97 2.50 -3.71
C ALA A 57 -2.85 3.28 -5.02
N VAL A 58 -2.49 2.60 -6.10
CA VAL A 58 -2.49 3.19 -7.45
C VAL A 58 -3.92 3.20 -7.99
N LYS A 59 -4.42 4.37 -8.36
CA LYS A 59 -5.73 4.52 -9.02
C LYS A 59 -5.52 4.73 -10.52
N THR A 60 -6.31 4.05 -11.35
CA THR A 60 -6.42 4.39 -12.77
C THR A 60 -7.32 5.62 -12.88
N LEU A 61 -6.84 6.67 -13.55
CA LEU A 61 -7.65 7.86 -13.80
C LEU A 61 -8.65 7.55 -14.90
N ASP A 62 -9.93 7.81 -14.64
CA ASP A 62 -10.94 7.86 -15.69
C ASP A 62 -10.79 9.16 -16.46
N ALA A 63 -10.92 9.12 -17.78
CA ALA A 63 -10.78 10.31 -18.65
C ALA A 63 -11.75 11.47 -18.30
N ALA A 64 -12.79 11.19 -17.50
CA ALA A 64 -13.77 12.16 -17.02
C ALA A 64 -13.41 12.86 -15.70
N GLU A 65 -12.39 12.38 -14.96
CA GLU A 65 -11.88 13.04 -13.75
C GLU A 65 -10.94 14.20 -14.15
N GLY A 66 -11.51 15.21 -14.82
CA GLY A 66 -10.81 16.37 -15.38
C GLY A 66 -10.32 17.39 -14.34
N GLY A 67 -9.37 16.98 -13.49
CA GLY A 67 -8.61 17.85 -12.58
C GLY A 67 -7.12 17.83 -12.91
N ALA A 68 -6.36 18.86 -12.50
CA ALA A 68 -4.90 18.79 -12.52
C ALA A 68 -4.45 17.55 -11.73
N ALA A 69 -3.65 16.68 -12.35
CA ALA A 69 -3.18 15.46 -11.72
C ALA A 69 -2.47 15.83 -10.40
N PRO A 70 -2.85 15.24 -9.25
CA PRO A 70 -2.15 15.49 -8.00
C PRO A 70 -0.67 15.15 -8.18
N GLU A 71 0.21 16.12 -7.92
CA GLU A 71 1.64 15.95 -8.05
C GLU A 71 2.21 15.23 -6.82
N ILE A 72 2.95 14.15 -7.05
CA ILE A 72 3.72 13.47 -6.00
C ILE A 72 5.19 13.76 -6.27
N THR A 73 5.82 14.56 -5.40
CA THR A 73 7.26 14.77 -5.45
C THR A 73 7.97 13.62 -4.74
N VAL A 74 8.67 12.78 -5.50
CA VAL A 74 9.52 11.72 -4.97
C VAL A 74 10.95 12.23 -4.91
N VAL A 75 11.49 12.37 -3.69
CA VAL A 75 12.90 12.72 -3.47
C VAL A 75 13.69 11.45 -3.24
N LEU A 76 14.60 11.13 -4.16
CA LEU A 76 15.49 9.99 -4.09
C LEU A 76 16.85 10.45 -3.58
N ASN A 77 17.56 9.58 -2.84
CA ASN A 77 18.94 9.82 -2.39
C ASN A 77 19.10 11.13 -1.55
N TRP A 78 18.12 11.42 -0.70
CA TRP A 78 18.09 12.63 0.13
C TRP A 78 19.38 12.83 0.95
N PHE A 79 19.96 11.74 1.46
CA PHE A 79 21.19 11.81 2.25
C PHE A 79 22.41 12.18 1.40
N GLU A 80 22.50 11.65 0.19
CA GLU A 80 23.54 11.98 -0.79
C GLU A 80 23.43 13.46 -1.20
N GLU A 81 22.21 13.93 -1.43
CA GLU A 81 21.93 15.33 -1.79
C GLU A 81 22.28 16.29 -0.64
N ILE A 82 21.95 15.95 0.61
CA ILE A 82 22.40 16.71 1.79
C ILE A 82 23.92 16.77 1.88
N ARG A 83 24.60 15.63 1.67
CA ARG A 83 26.07 15.57 1.74
C ARG A 83 26.74 16.48 0.73
N GLN A 84 26.24 16.51 -0.51
CA GLN A 84 26.75 17.41 -1.54
C GLN A 84 26.54 18.88 -1.20
N ARG A 85 25.40 19.21 -0.55
CA ARG A 85 25.04 20.59 -0.19
C ARG A 85 25.75 21.10 1.06
N MET A 86 26.06 20.24 2.03
CA MET A 86 26.75 20.67 3.26
C MET A 86 28.25 20.93 3.07
N GLY A 87 28.83 20.50 1.93
CA GLY A 87 30.27 20.51 1.74
C GLY A 87 30.95 19.53 2.71
N ASN A 88 31.97 18.82 2.25
CA ASN A 88 32.89 18.20 3.21
C ASN A 88 33.74 19.30 3.87
#